data_AF-W9RLW2-F1
#
_entry.id   AF-W9RLW2-F1
#
_cell.length_a   1.000
_cell.length_b   1.000
_cell.length_c   1.000
_cell.angle_alpha   90.00
_cell.angle_beta   90.00
_cell.angle_gamma   90.00
#
_symmetry.space_group_name_H-M   'P 1'
#
loop_
_entity.id
_entity.type
_entity.pdbx_description
1 polymer ?
#
loop_
_entity_poly.entity_id
_entity_poly.type
_entity_poly.pdbx_seq_one_letter_code
_entity_poly.pdbx_strand_id
1 'polypeptide(L)'
;MAAELVGGALLSSSLQVLFEKMASPEVVDYLTGKKSSGLSVLLRKLKIKLYSVNAVLDDAEYKQIRNRGVKDWLEELQETVFDAEDLLAEIEADALQQKMEAESRTGGLSKVSNFFSSIYDSTDRERKAKIEEILERLEDISKEKDRVCWKDLIMEVTFNIVGGRIQCLW
;
A
#
# COMPACT_ATOMS: atom_id res chain seq x y z
N MET A 1 -6.33 2.71 -32.63
CA MET A 1 -6.72 3.44 -31.41
C MET A 1 -5.85 2.90 -30.30
N ALA A 2 -4.96 3.73 -29.75
CA ALA A 2 -4.03 3.32 -28.70
C ALA A 2 -4.84 3.13 -27.41
N ALA A 3 -4.87 1.91 -26.88
CA ALA A 3 -5.34 1.69 -25.53
C ALA A 3 -4.27 2.25 -24.59
N GLU A 4 -4.60 3.31 -23.86
CA GLU A 4 -3.73 3.84 -22.80
C GLU A 4 -3.55 2.77 -21.72
N LEU A 5 -2.42 2.09 -21.80
CA LEU A 5 -1.88 1.17 -20.81
C LEU A 5 -1.06 2.01 -19.81
N VAL A 6 -1.73 2.70 -18.90
CA VAL A 6 -1.08 3.66 -17.99
C VAL A 6 -1.29 3.29 -16.51
N GLY A 7 -2.13 2.29 -16.22
CA GLY A 7 -2.47 1.88 -14.86
C GLY A 7 -1.27 1.35 -14.04
N GLY A 8 -0.37 0.58 -14.65
CA GLY A 8 0.80 0.02 -13.96
C GLY A 8 1.82 1.09 -13.58
N ALA A 9 2.13 1.99 -14.53
CA ALA A 9 3.03 3.12 -14.29
C ALA A 9 2.51 4.09 -13.22
N LEU A 10 1.19 4.38 -13.22
CA LEU A 10 0.55 5.20 -12.19
C LEU A 10 0.68 4.53 -10.82
N LEU A 11 0.32 3.26 -10.70
CA LEU A 11 0.41 2.54 -9.43
C LEU A 11 1.84 2.45 -8.90
N SER A 12 2.80 2.17 -9.77
CA SER A 12 4.22 2.14 -9.41
C SER A 12 4.69 3.51 -8.87
N SER A 13 4.27 4.60 -9.50
CA SER A 13 4.59 5.96 -9.04
C SER A 13 3.93 6.29 -7.69
N SER A 14 2.67 5.92 -7.48
CA SER A 14 1.96 6.08 -6.20
C SER A 14 2.63 5.28 -5.08
N LEU A 15 2.97 4.02 -5.34
CA LEU A 15 3.69 3.18 -4.38
C LEU A 15 5.06 3.78 -4.01
N GLN A 16 5.74 4.41 -4.95
CA GLN A 16 6.98 5.12 -4.66
C GLN A 16 6.76 6.31 -3.72
N VAL A 17 5.75 7.14 -3.98
CA VAL A 17 5.37 8.26 -3.10
C VAL A 17 5.01 7.75 -1.69
N LEU A 18 4.27 6.65 -1.59
CA LEU A 18 3.99 5.97 -0.31
C LEU A 18 5.27 5.57 0.42
N PHE A 19 6.22 4.94 -0.27
CA PHE A 19 7.47 4.50 0.36
C PHE A 19 8.31 5.69 0.86
N GLU A 20 8.32 6.79 0.11
CA GLU A 20 8.98 8.04 0.50
C GLU A 20 8.31 8.65 1.74
N LYS A 21 6.98 8.76 1.75
CA LYS A 21 6.22 9.23 2.92
C LYS A 21 6.41 8.34 4.15
N MET A 22 6.45 7.02 3.99
CA MET A 22 6.70 6.09 5.10
C MET A 22 8.13 6.19 5.63
N ALA A 23 9.07 6.66 4.81
CA ALA A 23 10.46 6.92 5.18
C ALA A 23 10.69 8.39 5.62
N SER A 24 9.66 9.23 5.53
CA SER A 24 9.70 10.64 5.91
C SER A 24 10.05 10.77 7.39
N PRO A 25 10.99 11.66 7.77
CA PRO A 25 11.42 11.80 9.16
C PRO A 25 10.26 12.17 10.08
N GLU A 26 9.29 12.95 9.59
CA GLU A 26 8.06 13.30 10.30
C GLU A 26 7.27 12.05 10.74
N VAL A 27 7.03 11.12 9.81
CA VAL A 27 6.31 9.87 10.09
C VAL A 27 7.15 8.96 10.99
N VAL A 28 8.46 8.86 10.75
CA VAL A 28 9.34 8.01 11.57
C VAL A 28 9.43 8.50 13.02
N ASP A 29 9.54 9.82 13.22
CA ASP A 29 9.59 10.44 14.55
C ASP A 29 8.27 10.25 15.29
N TYR A 30 7.14 10.44 14.60
CA TYR A 30 5.80 10.17 15.13
C TYR A 30 5.68 8.73 15.63
N LEU A 31 6.08 7.76 14.81
CA LEU A 31 6.03 6.34 15.16
C LEU A 31 6.98 5.98 16.30
N THR A 32 8.13 6.65 16.40
CA THR A 32 9.08 6.49 17.49
C THR A 32 8.46 6.96 18.82
N GLY A 33 7.75 8.09 18.81
CA GLY A 33 6.97 8.57 19.95
C GLY A 33 5.80 7.65 20.32
N LYS A 34 5.29 6.88 19.35
CA LYS A 34 4.15 5.96 19.50
C LYS A 34 4.55 4.47 19.55
N LYS A 35 5.79 4.14 19.90
CA LYS A 35 6.34 2.77 19.82
C LYS A 35 5.53 1.71 20.58
N SER A 36 4.88 2.06 21.68
CA SER A 36 4.02 1.17 22.48
C SER A 36 2.62 0.94 21.89
N SER A 37 2.22 1.71 20.88
CA SER A 37 0.89 1.64 20.30
C SER A 37 0.70 0.45 19.35
N GLY A 38 1.79 -0.12 18.81
CA GLY A 38 1.71 -1.14 17.75
C GLY A 38 1.46 -0.60 16.34
N LEU A 39 1.22 0.72 16.19
CA LEU A 39 1.03 1.37 14.89
C LEU A 39 2.25 1.20 13.96
N SER A 40 3.46 1.28 14.54
CA SER A 40 4.72 1.09 13.81
C SER A 40 4.87 -0.33 13.24
N VAL A 41 4.31 -1.33 13.93
CA VAL A 41 4.31 -2.73 13.46
C VAL A 41 3.35 -2.87 12.28
N LEU A 42 2.17 -2.25 12.36
CA LEU A 42 1.18 -2.29 11.28
C LEU A 42 1.68 -1.58 10.02
N LEU A 43 2.27 -0.39 10.13
CA LEU A 43 2.85 0.30 8.97
C LEU A 43 4.02 -0.48 8.34
N ARG A 44 4.84 -1.17 9.16
CA ARG A 44 5.86 -2.07 8.62
C ARG A 44 5.25 -3.22 7.82
N LYS A 45 4.16 -3.83 8.31
CA LYS A 45 3.45 -4.89 7.58
C LYS A 45 2.86 -4.36 6.28
N LEU A 46 2.25 -3.17 6.31
CA LEU A 46 1.71 -2.49 5.14
C LEU A 46 2.80 -2.29 4.09
N LYS A 47 3.94 -1.72 4.48
CA LYS A 47 5.11 -1.53 3.61
C LYS A 47 5.55 -2.83 2.91
N ILE A 48 5.62 -3.95 3.66
CA ILE A 48 6.02 -5.24 3.11
C ILE A 48 5.00 -5.76 2.09
N LYS A 49 3.69 -5.65 2.38
CA LYS A 49 2.63 -6.07 1.44
C LYS A 49 2.64 -5.20 0.18
N LEU A 50 2.81 -3.89 0.32
CA LEU A 50 2.92 -2.95 -0.81
C LEU A 50 4.13 -3.28 -1.71
N TYR A 51 5.28 -3.68 -1.15
CA TYR A 51 6.39 -4.17 -1.97
C TYR A 51 6.04 -5.46 -2.73
N SER A 52 5.33 -6.38 -2.08
CA SER A 52 4.94 -7.64 -2.71
C SER A 52 4.00 -7.44 -3.91
N VAL A 53 3.10 -6.45 -3.84
CA VAL A 53 2.22 -6.10 -4.97
C VAL A 53 2.96 -5.29 -6.03
N ASN A 54 3.87 -4.38 -5.64
CA ASN A 54 4.70 -3.64 -6.59
C ASN A 54 5.50 -4.56 -7.53
N ALA A 55 6.04 -5.66 -6.97
CA ALA A 55 6.83 -6.63 -7.73
C ALA A 55 6.05 -7.36 -8.84
N VAL A 56 4.73 -7.29 -8.82
CA VAL A 56 3.87 -7.96 -9.80
C VAL A 56 3.08 -7.01 -10.68
N LEU A 57 3.24 -5.69 -10.49
CA LEU A 57 2.58 -4.68 -11.33
C LEU A 57 3.03 -4.76 -12.78
N ASP A 58 4.33 -4.92 -13.03
CA ASP A 58 4.86 -5.04 -14.40
C ASP A 58 4.21 -6.24 -15.14
N ASP A 59 4.17 -7.41 -14.50
CA ASP A 59 3.55 -8.62 -15.07
C ASP A 59 2.03 -8.46 -15.26
N ALA A 60 1.34 -7.82 -14.32
CA ALA A 60 -0.08 -7.53 -14.42
C ALA A 60 -0.39 -6.54 -15.56
N GLU A 61 0.46 -5.54 -15.78
CA GLU A 61 0.31 -4.54 -16.84
C GLU A 61 0.35 -5.20 -18.23
N TYR A 62 1.25 -6.17 -18.45
CA TYR A 62 1.26 -6.90 -19.72
C TYR A 62 0.02 -7.79 -19.90
N LYS A 63 -0.50 -8.38 -18.82
CA LYS A 63 -1.62 -9.33 -18.85
C LYS A 63 -2.99 -8.64 -18.93
N GLN A 64 -3.14 -7.40 -18.46
CA GLN A 64 -4.43 -6.69 -18.46
C GLN A 64 -5.00 -6.49 -19.87
N ILE A 65 -4.15 -6.50 -20.91
CA ILE A 65 -4.55 -6.35 -22.32
C ILE A 65 -5.46 -7.51 -22.76
N ARG A 66 -5.20 -8.72 -22.25
CA ARG A 66 -5.86 -9.95 -22.69
C ARG A 66 -6.80 -10.54 -21.64
N ASN A 67 -6.62 -10.18 -20.37
CA ASN A 67 -7.36 -10.76 -19.26
C ASN A 67 -8.11 -9.67 -18.47
N ARG A 68 -9.44 -9.65 -18.63
CA ARG A 68 -10.32 -8.69 -17.92
C ARG A 68 -10.25 -8.85 -16.40
N GLY A 69 -10.03 -10.07 -15.90
CA GLY A 69 -9.85 -10.28 -14.46
C GLY A 69 -8.59 -9.61 -13.91
N VAL A 70 -7.52 -9.53 -14.70
CA VAL A 70 -6.30 -8.79 -14.30
C VAL A 70 -6.56 -7.28 -14.28
N LYS A 71 -7.41 -6.78 -15.19
CA LYS A 71 -7.85 -5.39 -15.18
C LYS A 71 -8.65 -5.07 -13.91
N ASP A 72 -9.68 -5.86 -13.60
CA ASP A 72 -10.51 -5.68 -12.40
C ASP A 72 -9.62 -5.77 -11.13
N TRP A 73 -8.64 -6.68 -11.11
CA TRP A 73 -7.66 -6.79 -10.03
C TRP A 73 -6.78 -5.54 -9.87
N LEU A 74 -6.33 -4.93 -10.98
CA LEU A 74 -5.54 -3.68 -10.94
C LEU A 74 -6.37 -2.49 -10.44
N GLU A 75 -7.65 -2.41 -10.83
CA GLU A 75 -8.57 -1.36 -10.36
C GLU A 75 -8.77 -1.45 -8.84
N GLU A 76 -9.04 -2.64 -8.29
CA GLU A 76 -9.16 -2.86 -6.85
C GLU A 76 -7.86 -2.55 -6.07
N LEU A 77 -6.71 -2.92 -6.66
CA LEU A 77 -5.40 -2.59 -6.09
C LEU A 77 -5.18 -1.08 -6.07
N GLN A 78 -5.59 -0.38 -7.13
CA GLN A 78 -5.47 1.07 -7.21
C GLN A 78 -6.27 1.78 -6.13
N GLU A 79 -7.53 1.42 -5.93
CA GLU A 79 -8.33 1.98 -4.84
C GLU A 79 -7.67 1.74 -3.47
N THR A 80 -7.19 0.52 -3.23
CA THR A 80 -6.55 0.17 -1.96
C THR A 80 -5.23 0.94 -1.72
N VAL A 81 -4.47 1.22 -2.78
CA VAL A 81 -3.24 2.03 -2.71
C VAL A 81 -3.56 3.49 -2.41
N PHE A 82 -4.60 4.06 -3.02
CA PHE A 82 -5.03 5.43 -2.73
C PHE A 82 -5.51 5.60 -1.30
N ASP A 83 -6.27 4.64 -0.77
CA ASP A 83 -6.68 4.67 0.64
C ASP A 83 -5.48 4.65 1.60
N ALA A 84 -4.41 3.92 1.22
CA ALA A 84 -3.17 3.92 1.98
C ALA A 84 -2.41 5.26 1.88
N GLU A 85 -2.41 5.90 0.70
CA GLU A 85 -1.82 7.23 0.48
C GLU A 85 -2.48 8.29 1.34
N ASP A 86 -3.81 8.34 1.32
CA ASP A 86 -4.60 9.31 2.09
C ASP A 86 -4.36 9.14 3.59
N LEU A 87 -4.36 7.89 4.08
CA LEU A 87 -4.10 7.60 5.49
C LEU A 87 -2.69 8.03 5.92
N LEU A 88 -1.69 7.80 5.08
CA LEU A 88 -0.31 8.16 5.39
C LEU A 88 -0.09 9.67 5.34
N ALA A 89 -0.74 10.37 4.41
CA ALA A 89 -0.74 11.83 4.37
C ALA A 89 -1.38 12.43 5.63
N GLU A 90 -2.45 11.82 6.15
CA GLU A 90 -3.08 12.21 7.42
C GLU A 90 -2.10 12.07 8.61
N ILE A 91 -1.38 10.94 8.67
CA ILE A 91 -0.36 10.70 9.72
C ILE A 91 0.77 11.73 9.63
N GLU A 92 1.25 12.02 8.41
CA GLU A 92 2.32 13.00 8.18
C GLU A 92 1.89 14.42 8.60
N ALA A 93 0.67 14.84 8.26
CA ALA A 93 0.12 16.12 8.65
C ALA A 93 0.02 16.27 10.18
N ASP A 94 -0.48 15.24 10.86
CA ASP A 94 -0.56 15.21 12.32
C ASP A 94 0.81 15.21 12.99
N ALA A 95 1.78 14.48 12.43
CA ALA A 95 3.16 14.46 12.91
C ALA A 95 3.79 15.86 12.86
N LEU A 96 3.59 16.58 11.74
CA LEU A 96 4.01 17.96 11.59
C LEU A 96 3.34 18.87 12.60
N GLN A 97 2.02 18.74 12.78
CA GLN A 97 1.29 19.54 13.76
C GLN A 97 1.81 19.29 15.19
N GLN A 98 2.03 18.03 15.58
CA GLN A 98 2.57 17.69 16.89
C GLN A 98 3.95 18.31 17.11
N LYS A 99 4.81 18.32 16.09
CA LYS A 99 6.13 18.95 16.15
C LYS A 99 6.02 20.47 16.35
N MET A 100 5.17 21.16 15.60
CA MET A 100 4.92 22.60 15.77
C MET A 100 4.35 22.94 17.15
N GLU A 101 3.45 22.09 17.67
CA GLU A 101 2.92 22.23 19.03
C GLU A 101 3.99 22.00 20.10
N ALA A 102 4.91 21.05 19.91
CA ALA A 102 6.01 20.82 20.83
C ALA A 102 6.98 22.01 20.89
N GLU A 103 7.30 22.60 19.74
CA GLU A 103 8.16 23.79 19.63
C GLU A 103 7.52 25.04 20.25
N SER A 104 6.20 25.19 20.16
CA SER A 104 5.47 26.30 20.80
C SER A 104 5.26 26.12 22.32
N ARG A 105 5.32 24.89 22.85
CA ARG A 105 5.16 24.58 24.29
C ARG A 105 6.34 25.01 25.17
N THR A 106 7.46 25.43 24.59
CA THR A 106 8.62 25.99 25.31
C THR A 106 8.27 27.26 26.13
N GLY A 107 7.06 27.81 25.99
CA GLY A 107 6.54 28.99 26.71
C GLY A 107 5.53 28.76 27.86
N GLY A 108 5.32 27.52 28.36
CA GLY A 108 4.67 27.28 29.66
C GLY A 108 3.14 27.06 29.69
N LEU A 109 2.64 25.96 29.12
CA LEU A 109 1.22 25.60 29.18
C LEU A 109 0.99 24.09 29.48
N SER A 110 0.90 23.72 30.76
CA SER A 110 0.85 22.31 31.22
C SER A 110 -0.54 21.66 31.15
N LYS A 111 -1.64 22.43 31.02
CA LYS A 111 -3.02 21.88 31.06
C LYS A 111 -3.53 21.29 29.75
N VAL A 112 -3.03 21.74 28.60
CA VAL A 112 -3.52 21.29 27.29
C VAL A 112 -2.80 20.01 26.82
N SER A 113 -1.68 19.67 27.46
CA SER A 113 -0.91 18.44 27.19
C SER A 113 -1.74 17.15 27.28
N ASN A 114 -2.59 17.03 28.31
CA ASN A 114 -3.43 15.83 28.50
C ASN A 114 -4.58 15.74 27.48
N PHE A 115 -5.11 16.88 27.03
CA PHE A 115 -6.19 16.93 26.04
C PHE A 115 -5.68 16.52 24.65
N PHE A 116 -4.55 17.07 24.24
CA PHE A 116 -3.88 16.69 23.00
C PHE A 116 -3.45 15.22 23.02
N SER A 117 -2.86 14.74 24.13
CA SER A 117 -2.50 13.33 24.26
C SER A 117 -3.70 12.38 24.09
N SER A 118 -4.87 12.76 24.62
CA SER A 118 -6.11 11.98 24.49
C SER A 118 -6.63 11.96 23.05
N ILE A 119 -6.59 13.09 22.35
CA ILE A 119 -7.00 13.17 20.94
C ILE A 119 -6.10 12.29 20.09
N TYR A 120 -4.78 12.42 20.23
CA TYR A 120 -3.81 11.64 19.46
C TYR A 120 -3.83 10.14 19.78
N ASP A 121 -4.32 9.71 20.94
CA ASP A 121 -4.49 8.28 21.26
C ASP A 121 -5.79 7.72 20.64
N SER A 122 -6.84 8.55 20.56
CA SER A 122 -8.09 8.18 19.89
C SER A 122 -7.92 8.06 18.37
N THR A 123 -7.18 8.99 17.74
CA THR A 123 -6.87 8.94 16.30
C THR A 123 -5.95 7.78 15.96
N ASP A 124 -4.99 7.43 16.83
CA ASP A 124 -4.14 6.25 16.67
C ASP A 124 -4.94 4.95 16.62
N ARG A 125 -6.01 4.83 17.42
CA ARG A 125 -6.88 3.65 17.37
C ARG A 125 -7.59 3.55 16.02
N GLU A 126 -8.16 4.65 15.54
CA GLU A 126 -8.84 4.71 14.24
C GLU A 126 -7.88 4.38 13.10
N ARG A 127 -6.68 4.96 13.11
CA ARG A 127 -5.62 4.69 12.13
C ARG A 127 -5.23 3.22 12.08
N LYS A 128 -5.09 2.57 13.23
CA LYS A 128 -4.80 1.13 13.26
C LYS A 128 -5.89 0.32 12.58
N ALA A 129 -7.16 0.62 12.86
CA ALA A 129 -8.28 -0.06 12.23
C ALA A 129 -8.25 0.12 10.71
N LYS A 130 -8.00 1.35 10.22
CA LYS A 130 -7.84 1.63 8.78
C LYS A 130 -6.66 0.87 8.16
N ILE A 131 -5.50 0.80 8.83
CA ILE A 131 -4.36 0.02 8.32
C ILE A 131 -4.69 -1.47 8.29
N GLU A 132 -5.38 -1.99 9.30
CA GLU A 132 -5.80 -3.39 9.34
C GLU A 132 -6.77 -3.72 8.20
N GLU A 133 -7.73 -2.84 7.91
CA GLU A 133 -8.64 -2.96 6.77
C GLU A 133 -7.88 -2.95 5.43
N ILE A 134 -6.96 -2.01 5.23
CA ILE A 134 -6.11 -1.97 4.02
C ILE A 134 -5.27 -3.24 3.89
N LEU A 135 -4.71 -3.73 5.00
CA LEU A 135 -3.92 -4.97 5.01
C LEU A 135 -4.76 -6.19 4.63
N GLU A 136 -5.99 -6.27 5.11
CA GLU A 136 -6.94 -7.34 4.77
C GLU A 136 -7.29 -7.28 3.29
N ARG A 137 -7.64 -6.10 2.76
CA ARG A 137 -7.91 -5.90 1.33
C ARG A 137 -6.72 -6.27 0.45
N LEU A 138 -5.51 -5.80 0.79
CA LEU A 138 -4.28 -6.18 0.08
C LEU A 138 -4.03 -7.69 0.13
N GLU A 139 -4.37 -8.35 1.22
CA GLU A 139 -4.23 -9.79 1.35
C GLU A 139 -5.24 -10.55 0.48
N ASP A 140 -6.47 -10.10 0.41
CA ASP A 140 -7.49 -10.70 -0.45
C ASP A 140 -7.21 -10.46 -1.94
N ILE A 141 -6.77 -9.26 -2.31
CA ILE A 141 -6.23 -8.95 -3.64
C ILE A 141 -5.06 -9.87 -3.96
N SER A 142 -4.12 -10.08 -3.01
CA SER A 142 -3.00 -10.99 -3.23
C SER A 142 -3.43 -12.45 -3.40
N LYS A 143 -4.50 -12.91 -2.75
CA LYS A 143 -5.05 -14.26 -2.94
C LYS A 143 -5.77 -14.39 -4.28
N GLU A 144 -6.49 -13.36 -4.70
CA GLU A 144 -7.21 -13.38 -5.98
C GLU A 144 -6.24 -13.36 -7.17
N LYS A 145 -5.10 -12.69 -7.03
CA LYS A 145 -3.98 -12.76 -7.97
C LYS A 145 -3.59 -14.21 -8.29
N ASP A 146 -3.47 -15.07 -7.27
CA ASP A 146 -3.11 -16.49 -7.46
C ASP A 146 -4.14 -17.26 -8.30
N ARG A 147 -5.39 -16.79 -8.30
CA ARG A 147 -6.49 -17.38 -9.08
C ARG A 147 -6.57 -16.83 -10.50
N VAL A 148 -6.24 -15.56 -10.71
CA VAL A 148 -6.45 -14.83 -11.96
C VAL A 148 -5.19 -14.78 -12.84
N CYS A 149 -4.01 -14.53 -12.26
CA CYS A 149 -2.78 -14.28 -13.01
C CYS A 149 -2.07 -15.57 -13.51
N TRP A 150 -2.36 -16.72 -12.88
CA TRP A 150 -1.67 -17.99 -13.13
C TRP A 150 -2.45 -19.02 -13.96
N LYS A 151 -3.73 -18.80 -14.26
CA LYS A 151 -4.49 -19.74 -15.10
C LYS A 151 -4.05 -19.71 -16.57
N ASP A 152 -3.48 -18.59 -17.04
CA ASP A 152 -2.99 -18.47 -18.41
C ASP A 152 -1.70 -19.29 -18.66
N LEU A 153 -0.80 -19.42 -17.67
CA LEU A 153 0.37 -20.30 -17.78
C LEU A 153 -0.02 -21.77 -17.85
N ILE A 154 -1.06 -22.18 -17.11
CA ILE A 154 -1.54 -23.57 -17.16
C ILE A 154 -2.17 -23.85 -18.52
N MET A 155 -2.96 -22.93 -19.09
CA MET A 155 -3.58 -23.13 -20.40
C MET A 155 -2.60 -23.01 -21.57
N GLU A 156 -1.55 -22.18 -21.48
CA GLU A 156 -0.55 -22.02 -22.55
C GLU A 156 0.50 -23.14 -22.52
N VAL A 157 0.90 -23.62 -21.34
CA VAL A 157 1.72 -24.83 -21.18
C VAL A 157 0.94 -26.08 -21.58
N THR A 158 -0.33 -26.21 -21.20
CA THR A 158 -1.16 -27.35 -21.63
C THR A 158 -1.56 -27.29 -23.10
N PHE A 159 -1.78 -26.11 -23.69
CA PHE A 159 -1.99 -25.97 -25.13
C PHE A 159 -0.74 -26.34 -25.93
N ASN A 160 0.47 -26.01 -25.45
CA ASN A 160 1.72 -26.47 -26.06
C ASN A 160 2.00 -27.98 -25.84
N ILE A 161 1.61 -28.55 -24.70
CA ILE A 161 1.75 -29.99 -24.41
C ILE A 161 0.72 -30.82 -25.21
N VAL A 162 -0.51 -30.32 -25.37
CA VAL A 162 -1.60 -31.01 -26.10
C VAL A 162 -1.54 -30.71 -27.61
N GLY A 163 -0.95 -29.59 -28.03
CA GLY A 163 -0.86 -29.13 -29.43
C GLY A 163 0.41 -29.53 -30.19
N GLY A 164 1.35 -30.25 -29.57
CA GLY A 164 2.45 -30.93 -30.27
C GLY A 164 3.42 -30.03 -31.03
N ARG A 165 4.29 -29.30 -30.33
CA ARG A 165 5.65 -28.95 -30.82
C ARG A 165 6.54 -28.54 -29.66
N ILE A 166 7.34 -29.49 -29.18
CA ILE A 166 8.52 -29.18 -28.36
C ILE A 166 9.60 -28.69 -29.33
N GLN A 167 9.84 -27.39 -29.40
CA GLN A 167 11.11 -26.87 -29.91
C GLN A 167 11.92 -26.35 -28.73
N CYS A 168 12.92 -27.13 -28.34
CA CYS A 168 14.02 -26.63 -27.51
C CYS A 168 14.96 -25.85 -28.42
N LEU A 169 15.16 -24.56 -28.17
CA LEU A 169 16.33 -23.84 -28.63
C LEU A 169 16.92 -23.08 -27.44
N TRP A 170 18.21 -23.31 -27.22
CA TRP A 170 19.09 -22.65 -26.26
C TRP A 170 19.22 -21.16 -26.55
#